data_AF-A0A537YNQ6-F1
#
_entry.id   AF-A0A537YNQ6-F1
#
_cell.length_a   1.000
_cell.length_b   1.000
_cell.length_c   1.000
_cell.angle_alpha   90.00
_cell.angle_beta   90.00
_cell.angle_gamma   90.00
#
_symmetry.space_group_name_H-M   'P 1'
#
loop_
_entity.id
_entity.type
_entity.pdbx_description
1 polymer ?
#
loop_
_entity_poly.entity_id
_entity_poly.type
_entity_poly.pdbx_seq_one_letter_code
_entity_poly.pdbx_strand_id
1 'polypeptide(L)'
;MSLGSAATFYVMAGNSPAAVPLAREGLALARQLGMPTAVALCLTALAGALADADPEQARALLRESLQLEASLDYETWSEITQAALISARLEEWDQALDLASRAIRHLHWGGERPLLGAMSNIVARVLAPVTAEAAAVIQGAAYVLATQSPTAAAPVPAGQPRAAGGPRTGTASFVTDLRRETTGLLRDRLGEQRLRELRAQGGLMNTDEAVAYVLDAVADYQRAAD
;
A
#
# COMPACT_ATOMS: atom_id res chain seq x y z
N MET A 1 7.37 1.96 22.96
CA MET A 1 6.87 1.48 21.65
C MET A 1 5.76 0.48 21.95
N SER A 2 4.54 0.68 21.45
CA SER A 2 3.44 -0.27 21.71
C SER A 2 3.64 -1.57 20.91
N LEU A 3 3.09 -2.68 21.39
CA LEU A 3 3.16 -3.98 20.71
C LEU A 3 2.55 -3.92 19.30
N GLY A 4 1.48 -3.13 19.12
CA GLY A 4 0.87 -2.88 17.81
C GLY A 4 1.83 -2.21 16.82
N SER A 5 2.53 -1.14 17.22
CA SER A 5 3.52 -0.49 16.33
C SER A 5 4.69 -1.43 15.99
N ALA A 6 5.18 -2.20 16.96
CA ALA A 6 6.23 -3.19 16.71
C ALA A 6 5.78 -4.26 15.70
N ALA A 7 4.56 -4.78 15.85
CA ALA A 7 3.98 -5.74 14.92
C ALA A 7 3.88 -5.14 13.51
N THR A 8 3.42 -3.90 13.36
CA THR A 8 3.39 -3.21 12.05
C THR A 8 4.77 -3.15 11.40
N PHE A 9 5.83 -2.83 12.14
CA PHE A 9 7.19 -2.84 11.57
C PHE A 9 7.61 -4.23 11.09
N TYR A 10 7.28 -5.29 11.84
CA TYR A 10 7.55 -6.65 11.38
C TYR A 10 6.74 -7.03 10.15
N VAL A 11 5.47 -6.62 10.04
CA VAL A 11 4.66 -6.79 8.82
C VAL A 11 5.30 -6.09 7.63
N MET A 12 5.71 -4.83 7.79
CA MET A 12 6.37 -4.06 6.73
C MET A 12 7.68 -4.73 6.27
N ALA A 13 8.42 -5.31 7.22
CA ALA A 13 9.63 -6.09 6.95
C ALA A 13 9.35 -7.49 6.34
N GLY A 14 8.09 -7.94 6.29
CA GLY A 14 7.71 -9.28 5.82
C GLY A 14 7.91 -10.40 6.84
N ASN A 15 8.16 -10.06 8.11
CA ASN A 15 8.34 -11.05 9.17
C ASN A 15 7.01 -11.35 9.88
N SER A 16 6.09 -11.98 9.16
CA SER A 16 4.80 -12.42 9.73
C SER A 16 4.97 -13.30 10.98
N PRO A 17 5.93 -14.25 11.05
CA PRO A 17 6.13 -15.06 12.25
C PRO A 17 6.44 -14.25 13.52
N ALA A 18 7.16 -13.13 13.40
CA ALA A 18 7.39 -12.22 14.52
C ALA A 18 6.21 -11.26 14.76
N ALA A 19 5.51 -10.84 13.70
CA ALA A 19 4.38 -9.91 13.81
C ALA A 19 3.15 -10.50 14.50
N VAL A 20 2.77 -11.74 14.14
CA VAL A 20 1.54 -12.38 14.65
C VAL A 20 1.46 -12.45 16.18
N PRO A 21 2.46 -13.00 16.91
CA PRO A 21 2.37 -13.07 18.37
C PRO A 21 2.28 -11.69 19.03
N LEU A 22 3.05 -10.72 18.53
CA LEU A 22 3.04 -9.34 19.05
C LEU A 22 1.70 -8.65 18.82
N ALA A 23 1.10 -8.81 17.63
CA ALA A 23 -0.20 -8.25 17.32
C ALA A 23 -1.31 -8.89 18.17
N ARG A 24 -1.27 -10.22 18.39
CA ARG A 24 -2.25 -10.92 19.24
C ARG A 24 -2.14 -10.51 20.70
N GLU A 25 -0.93 -10.43 21.25
CA GLU A 25 -0.71 -9.98 22.62
C GLU A 25 -1.12 -8.52 22.79
N GLY A 26 -0.72 -7.65 21.87
CA GLY A 26 -1.12 -6.24 21.85
C GLY A 26 -2.63 -6.05 21.78
N LEU A 27 -3.32 -6.83 20.94
CA LEU A 27 -4.78 -6.82 20.82
C LEU A 27 -5.46 -7.24 22.12
N ALA A 28 -4.98 -8.30 22.76
CA ALA A 28 -5.52 -8.79 24.02
C ALA A 28 -5.39 -7.72 25.13
N LEU A 29 -4.21 -7.11 25.26
CA LEU A 29 -3.97 -6.04 26.23
C LEU A 29 -4.79 -4.79 25.92
N ALA A 30 -4.85 -4.35 24.66
CA ALA A 30 -5.63 -3.19 24.26
C ALA A 30 -7.12 -3.35 24.56
N ARG A 31 -7.68 -4.56 24.34
CA ARG A 31 -9.07 -4.88 24.71
C ARG A 31 -9.27 -4.87 26.22
N GLN A 32 -8.35 -5.44 27.01
CA GLN A 32 -8.43 -5.43 28.48
C GLN A 32 -8.37 -4.02 29.06
N LEU A 33 -7.57 -3.14 28.46
CA LEU A 33 -7.39 -1.77 28.90
C LEU A 33 -8.46 -0.81 28.33
N GLY A 34 -9.38 -1.29 27.49
CA GLY A 34 -10.42 -0.46 26.88
C GLY A 34 -9.84 0.64 25.99
N MET A 35 -8.75 0.36 25.25
CA MET A 35 -8.05 1.32 24.40
C MET A 35 -8.44 1.12 22.92
N PRO A 36 -9.52 1.75 22.42
CA PRO A 36 -10.08 1.42 21.12
C PRO A 36 -9.12 1.73 19.95
N THR A 37 -8.36 2.82 19.99
CA THR A 37 -7.33 3.10 18.98
C THR A 37 -6.22 2.05 18.95
N ALA A 38 -5.81 1.53 20.11
CA ALA A 38 -4.81 0.47 20.17
C ALA A 38 -5.36 -0.88 19.69
N VAL A 39 -6.67 -1.12 19.85
CA VAL A 39 -7.37 -2.27 19.28
C VAL A 39 -7.32 -2.20 17.76
N ALA A 40 -7.73 -1.07 17.15
CA ALA A 40 -7.68 -0.87 15.69
C ALA A 40 -6.26 -1.10 15.14
N LEU A 41 -5.26 -0.45 15.74
CA LEU A 41 -3.86 -0.64 15.33
C LEU A 41 -3.41 -2.12 15.35
N CYS A 42 -3.76 -2.87 16.39
CA CYS A 42 -3.38 -4.27 16.50
C CYS A 42 -4.17 -5.17 15.53
N LEU A 43 -5.44 -4.84 15.25
CA LEU A 43 -6.25 -5.53 14.24
C LEU A 43 -5.65 -5.33 12.85
N THR A 44 -5.31 -4.09 12.47
CA THR A 44 -4.66 -3.78 11.18
C THR A 44 -3.31 -4.48 11.06
N ALA A 45 -2.49 -4.50 12.12
CA ALA A 45 -1.21 -5.21 12.11
C ALA A 45 -1.40 -6.73 11.95
N LEU A 46 -2.37 -7.33 12.67
CA LEU A 46 -2.65 -8.76 12.56
C LEU A 46 -3.20 -9.12 11.17
N ALA A 47 -4.09 -8.30 10.61
CA ALA A 47 -4.60 -8.46 9.25
C ALA A 47 -3.46 -8.45 8.23
N GLY A 48 -2.53 -7.49 8.33
CA GLY A 48 -1.37 -7.42 7.45
C GLY A 48 -0.41 -8.61 7.58
N ALA A 49 -0.26 -9.16 8.78
CA ALA A 49 0.57 -10.35 9.02
C ALA A 49 -0.04 -11.63 8.43
N LEU A 50 -1.38 -11.70 8.38
CA LEU A 50 -2.13 -12.86 7.92
C LEU A 50 -2.59 -12.76 6.46
N ALA A 51 -2.44 -11.61 5.80
CA ALA A 51 -2.98 -11.37 4.45
C ALA A 51 -2.67 -12.49 3.44
N ASP A 52 -1.44 -13.02 3.46
CA ASP A 52 -1.02 -14.10 2.55
C ASP A 52 -1.32 -15.51 3.09
N ALA A 53 -1.33 -15.69 4.41
CA ALA A 53 -1.40 -17.01 5.06
C ALA A 53 -2.84 -17.43 5.40
N ASP A 54 -3.69 -16.48 5.76
CA ASP A 54 -5.10 -16.64 6.08
C ASP A 54 -5.88 -15.40 5.61
N PRO A 55 -6.17 -15.30 4.31
CA PRO A 55 -6.84 -14.15 3.73
C PRO A 55 -8.25 -13.93 4.30
N GLU A 56 -8.97 -14.98 4.67
CA GLU A 56 -10.32 -14.86 5.24
C GLU A 56 -10.28 -14.20 6.62
N GLN A 57 -9.37 -14.65 7.50
CA GLN A 57 -9.17 -14.03 8.80
C GLN A 57 -8.65 -12.59 8.65
N ALA A 58 -7.73 -12.35 7.72
CA ALA A 58 -7.21 -11.00 7.46
C ALA A 58 -8.33 -10.02 7.03
N ARG A 59 -9.24 -10.43 6.15
CA ARG A 59 -10.42 -9.63 5.77
C ARG A 59 -11.32 -9.32 6.95
N ALA A 60 -11.60 -10.32 7.79
CA ALA A 60 -12.44 -10.12 8.97
C ALA A 60 -11.81 -9.11 9.94
N LEU A 61 -10.52 -9.23 10.20
CA LEU A 61 -9.76 -8.34 11.08
C LEU A 61 -9.68 -6.91 10.52
N LEU A 62 -9.39 -6.76 9.22
CA LEU A 62 -9.32 -5.45 8.58
C LEU A 62 -10.69 -4.75 8.64
N ARG A 63 -11.78 -5.47 8.38
CA ARG A 63 -13.14 -4.94 8.49
C ARG A 63 -13.48 -4.49 9.90
N GLU A 64 -13.14 -5.29 10.92
CA GLU A 64 -13.34 -4.90 12.33
C GLU A 64 -12.55 -3.62 12.65
N SER A 65 -11.31 -3.52 12.17
CA SER A 65 -10.47 -2.34 12.38
C SER A 65 -11.08 -1.07 11.77
N LEU A 66 -11.46 -1.13 10.48
CA LEU A 66 -12.06 0.01 9.77
C LEU A 66 -13.39 0.45 10.37
N GLN A 67 -14.22 -0.50 10.84
CA GLN A 67 -15.47 -0.19 11.54
C GLN A 67 -15.20 0.53 12.87
N LEU A 68 -14.16 0.10 13.60
CA LEU A 68 -13.77 0.73 14.85
C LEU A 68 -13.21 2.14 14.62
N GLU A 69 -12.30 2.32 13.66
CA GLU A 69 -11.76 3.63 13.27
C GLU A 69 -12.87 4.62 12.89
N ALA A 70 -13.83 4.18 12.06
CA ALA A 70 -14.99 4.98 11.69
C ALA A 70 -15.85 5.39 12.90
N SER A 71 -15.99 4.52 13.90
CA SER A 71 -16.76 4.84 15.12
C SER A 71 -16.07 5.84 16.05
N LEU A 72 -14.75 6.00 15.91
CA LEU A 72 -13.94 6.91 16.73
C LEU A 72 -13.78 8.31 16.10
N ASP A 73 -14.29 8.51 14.89
CA ASP A 73 -14.00 9.68 14.05
C ASP A 73 -12.49 9.97 14.00
N TYR A 74 -11.70 8.89 13.99
CA TYR A 74 -10.25 8.89 14.09
C TYR A 74 -9.68 8.23 12.86
N GLU A 75 -8.99 9.01 12.04
CA GLU A 75 -8.31 8.55 10.84
C GLU A 75 -6.85 9.00 10.86
N THR A 76 -5.94 8.04 10.97
CA THR A 76 -4.50 8.31 10.83
C THR A 76 -4.03 7.97 9.42
N TRP A 77 -3.22 8.85 8.82
CA TRP A 77 -2.62 8.59 7.50
C TRP A 77 -1.83 7.27 7.43
N SER A 78 -1.22 6.83 8.54
CA SER A 78 -0.50 5.56 8.59
C SER A 78 -1.44 4.36 8.54
N GLU A 79 -2.59 4.43 9.21
CA GLU A 79 -3.60 3.36 9.26
C GLU A 79 -4.27 3.21 7.90
N ILE A 80 -4.72 4.32 7.29
CA ILE A 80 -5.34 4.27 5.95
C ILE A 80 -4.37 3.75 4.88
N THR A 81 -3.09 4.10 4.97
CA THR A 81 -2.06 3.60 4.03
C THR A 81 -1.84 2.10 4.21
N GLN A 82 -1.80 1.60 5.46
CA GLN A 82 -1.68 0.15 5.72
C GLN A 82 -2.94 -0.59 5.26
N ALA A 83 -4.13 -0.06 5.56
CA ALA A 83 -5.39 -0.64 5.13
C ALA A 83 -5.48 -0.74 3.60
N ALA A 84 -5.04 0.29 2.86
CA ALA A 84 -4.97 0.24 1.39
C ALA A 84 -4.06 -0.88 0.88
N LEU A 85 -2.87 -1.05 1.47
CA LEU A 85 -1.92 -2.11 1.12
C LEU A 85 -2.49 -3.51 1.41
N ILE A 86 -3.15 -3.69 2.56
CA ILE A 86 -3.75 -4.96 2.95
C ILE A 86 -4.93 -5.27 2.03
N SER A 87 -5.79 -4.29 1.74
CA SER A 87 -6.92 -4.44 0.80
C SER A 87 -6.43 -4.87 -0.59
N ALA A 88 -5.36 -4.23 -1.08
CA ALA A 88 -4.75 -4.60 -2.36
C ALA A 88 -4.16 -6.03 -2.35
N ARG A 89 -3.55 -6.45 -1.23
CA ARG A 89 -3.07 -7.84 -1.06
C ARG A 89 -4.20 -8.86 -1.04
N LEU A 90 -5.34 -8.48 -0.46
CA LEU A 90 -6.55 -9.30 -0.39
C LEU A 90 -7.40 -9.23 -1.67
N GLU A 91 -6.93 -8.50 -2.68
CA GLU A 91 -7.62 -8.24 -3.95
C GLU A 91 -8.99 -7.56 -3.80
N GLU A 92 -9.20 -6.82 -2.71
CA GLU A 92 -10.39 -6.01 -2.48
C GLU A 92 -10.24 -4.66 -3.19
N TRP A 93 -10.26 -4.69 -4.53
CA TRP A 93 -9.84 -3.58 -5.38
C TRP A 93 -10.64 -2.29 -5.19
N ASP A 94 -11.94 -2.37 -4.95
CA ASP A 94 -12.77 -1.17 -4.71
C ASP A 94 -12.40 -0.49 -3.39
N GLN A 95 -12.22 -1.28 -2.32
CA GLN A 95 -11.76 -0.78 -1.02
C GLN A 95 -10.32 -0.25 -1.13
N ALA A 96 -9.45 -0.97 -1.82
CA ALA A 96 -8.07 -0.54 -2.03
C ALA A 96 -8.00 0.80 -2.80
N LEU A 97 -8.87 1.00 -3.79
CA LEU A 97 -8.95 2.24 -4.57
C LEU A 97 -9.40 3.42 -3.71
N ASP A 98 -10.46 3.26 -2.91
CA ASP A 98 -10.94 4.31 -2.00
C ASP A 98 -9.84 4.72 -1.00
N LEU A 99 -9.30 3.74 -0.29
CA LEU A 99 -8.28 3.96 0.74
C LEU A 99 -7.01 4.55 0.14
N ALA A 100 -6.55 4.06 -1.02
CA ALA A 100 -5.35 4.59 -1.67
C ALA A 100 -5.54 6.05 -2.12
N SER A 101 -6.71 6.40 -2.64
CA SER A 101 -7.03 7.76 -3.10
C SER A 101 -7.03 8.76 -1.95
N ARG A 102 -7.59 8.35 -0.81
CA ARG A 102 -7.56 9.14 0.44
C ARG A 102 -6.14 9.25 1.00
N ALA A 103 -5.41 8.13 1.05
CA ALA A 103 -4.01 8.10 1.50
C ALA A 103 -3.12 9.02 0.66
N ILE A 104 -3.28 9.06 -0.68
CA ILE A 104 -2.52 9.94 -1.57
C ILE A 104 -2.63 11.40 -1.17
N ARG A 105 -3.84 11.89 -0.83
CA ARG A 105 -4.05 13.28 -0.41
C ARG A 105 -3.26 13.61 0.86
N HIS A 106 -3.27 12.71 1.85
CA HIS A 106 -2.51 12.90 3.10
C HIS A 106 -1.00 12.80 2.89
N LEU A 107 -0.54 11.78 2.16
CA LEU A 107 0.88 11.55 1.92
C LEU A 107 1.51 12.65 1.06
N HIS A 108 0.72 13.26 0.18
CA HIS A 108 1.15 14.40 -0.63
C HIS A 108 1.48 15.60 0.24
N TRP A 109 0.59 15.93 1.20
CA TRP A 109 0.84 16.99 2.17
C TRP A 109 2.03 16.67 3.10
N GLY A 110 2.19 15.40 3.48
CA GLY A 110 3.28 14.94 4.35
C GLY A 110 4.64 14.76 3.66
N GLY A 111 4.71 14.77 2.32
CA GLY A 111 5.95 14.56 1.58
C GLY A 111 6.47 13.11 1.56
N GLU A 112 5.64 12.12 1.92
CA GLU A 112 6.01 10.70 2.04
C GLU A 112 6.05 9.99 0.67
N ARG A 113 7.05 10.36 -0.13
CA ARG A 113 7.18 9.98 -1.55
C ARG A 113 7.18 8.47 -1.85
N PRO A 114 7.84 7.60 -1.06
CA PRO A 114 7.81 6.16 -1.34
C PRO A 114 6.40 5.55 -1.20
N LEU A 115 5.63 6.01 -0.21
CA LEU A 115 4.27 5.55 0.01
C LEU A 115 3.31 6.13 -1.04
N LEU A 116 3.52 7.37 -1.50
CA LEU A 116 2.82 7.91 -2.67
C LEU A 116 2.99 7.03 -3.91
N GLY A 117 4.23 6.61 -4.19
CA GLY A 117 4.52 5.69 -5.28
C GLY A 117 3.82 4.34 -5.10
N ALA A 118 3.76 3.80 -3.88
CA ALA A 118 3.03 2.56 -3.59
C ALA A 118 1.52 2.71 -3.83
N MET A 119 0.89 3.75 -3.30
CA MET A 119 -0.55 4.01 -3.49
C MET A 119 -0.87 4.24 -4.98
N SER A 120 -0.02 4.96 -5.70
CA SER A 120 -0.17 5.17 -7.15
C SER A 120 -0.10 3.85 -7.93
N ASN A 121 0.75 2.89 -7.53
CA ASN A 121 0.78 1.57 -8.16
C ASN A 121 -0.47 0.74 -7.86
N ILE A 122 -1.08 0.88 -6.69
CA ILE A 122 -2.39 0.27 -6.39
C ILE A 122 -3.45 0.84 -7.34
N VAL A 123 -3.55 2.17 -7.45
CA VAL A 123 -4.50 2.81 -8.37
C VAL A 123 -4.26 2.33 -9.81
N ALA A 124 -3.02 2.30 -10.28
CA ALA A 124 -2.70 1.79 -11.62
C ALA A 124 -3.16 0.33 -11.81
N ARG A 125 -3.01 -0.53 -10.80
CA ARG A 125 -3.46 -1.94 -10.88
C ARG A 125 -4.97 -2.04 -11.06
N VAL A 126 -5.74 -1.22 -10.34
CA VAL A 126 -7.21 -1.19 -10.40
C VAL A 126 -7.70 -0.64 -11.74
N LEU A 127 -7.05 0.41 -12.25
CA LEU A 127 -7.43 1.05 -13.53
C LEU A 127 -6.98 0.24 -14.76
N ALA A 128 -5.92 -0.55 -14.67
CA ALA A 128 -5.32 -1.25 -15.82
C ALA A 128 -6.32 -2.08 -16.67
N PRO A 129 -7.36 -2.74 -16.10
CA PRO A 129 -8.37 -3.44 -16.89
C PRO A 129 -9.31 -2.55 -17.69
N VAL A 130 -9.57 -1.31 -17.23
CA VAL A 130 -10.59 -0.42 -17.78
C VAL A 130 -9.97 0.71 -18.59
N THR A 131 -8.94 1.35 -18.06
CA THR A 131 -8.24 2.49 -18.67
C THR A 131 -6.72 2.24 -18.69
N ALA A 132 -6.31 1.27 -19.51
CA ALA A 132 -4.91 0.84 -19.59
C ALA A 132 -3.94 2.00 -19.87
N GLU A 133 -4.32 2.99 -20.67
CA GLU A 133 -3.45 4.14 -20.94
C GLU A 133 -3.18 4.99 -19.69
N ALA A 134 -4.23 5.33 -18.94
CA ALA A 134 -4.11 6.09 -17.69
C ALA A 134 -3.26 5.33 -16.66
N ALA A 135 -3.53 4.03 -16.50
CA ALA A 135 -2.73 3.17 -15.63
C ALA A 135 -1.24 3.13 -16.03
N ALA A 136 -0.91 3.16 -17.33
CA ALA A 136 0.46 3.21 -17.80
C ALA A 136 1.17 4.53 -17.45
N VAL A 137 0.48 5.67 -17.59
CA VAL A 137 0.99 6.98 -17.16
C VAL A 137 1.23 6.99 -15.66
N ILE A 138 0.27 6.50 -14.87
CA ILE A 138 0.39 6.42 -13.40
C ILE A 138 1.58 5.55 -12.99
N GLN A 139 1.82 4.39 -13.63
CA GLN A 139 3.00 3.58 -13.33
C GLN A 139 4.34 4.27 -13.64
N GLY A 140 4.36 5.15 -14.66
CA GLY A 140 5.50 6.01 -14.96
C GLY A 140 5.75 7.02 -13.85
N ALA A 141 4.71 7.76 -13.45
CA ALA A 141 4.77 8.74 -12.38
C ALA A 141 5.16 8.11 -11.03
N ALA A 142 4.55 6.98 -10.68
CA ALA A 142 4.83 6.24 -9.45
C ALA A 142 6.29 5.81 -9.31
N TYR A 143 6.97 5.50 -10.43
CA TYR A 143 8.38 5.15 -10.42
C TYR A 143 9.27 6.33 -10.00
N VAL A 144 8.95 7.54 -10.46
CA VAL A 144 9.69 8.77 -10.12
C VAL A 144 9.50 9.10 -8.64
N LEU A 145 8.26 9.01 -8.15
CA LEU A 145 7.93 9.19 -6.73
C LEU A 145 8.72 8.24 -5.83
N ALA A 146 8.90 6.98 -6.26
CA ALA A 146 9.66 5.99 -5.49
C ALA A 146 11.19 6.11 -5.60
N THR A 147 11.74 6.69 -6.68
CA THR A 147 13.20 6.70 -6.95
C THR A 147 13.90 8.00 -6.58
N GLN A 148 13.20 9.13 -6.49
CA GLN A 148 13.78 10.42 -6.08
C GLN A 148 13.87 10.61 -4.55
N SER A 149 14.06 9.52 -3.80
CA SER A 149 14.22 9.57 -2.34
C SER A 149 15.68 9.87 -1.98
N PRO A 150 15.99 10.92 -1.18
CA PRO A 150 17.36 11.29 -0.80
C PRO A 150 18.10 10.21 0.02
N THR A 151 17.38 9.20 0.52
CA THR A 151 17.88 8.17 1.44
C THR A 151 18.51 6.95 0.77
N ALA A 152 18.53 6.88 -0.57
CA ALA A 152 19.17 5.78 -1.30
C ALA A 152 20.72 5.80 -1.25
N ALA A 153 21.33 6.81 -0.62
CA ALA A 153 22.78 7.01 -0.55
C ALA A 153 23.39 6.74 0.84
N ALA A 154 22.72 6.02 1.74
CA ALA A 154 23.38 5.49 2.93
C ALA A 154 24.06 4.15 2.59
N PRO A 155 25.38 4.00 2.73
CA PRO A 155 26.03 2.71 2.59
C PRO A 155 25.44 1.75 3.62
N VAL A 156 24.96 0.59 3.18
CA VAL A 156 24.60 -0.49 4.10
C VAL A 156 25.85 -0.82 4.92
N PRO A 157 25.84 -0.70 6.26
CA PRO A 157 27.01 -1.03 7.06
C PRO A 157 27.37 -2.50 6.83
N ALA A 158 28.58 -2.73 6.33
CA ALA A 158 29.13 -4.06 6.11
C ALA A 158 29.25 -4.76 7.47
N GLY A 159 28.32 -5.65 7.79
CA GLY A 159 28.34 -6.37 9.06
C GLY A 159 27.04 -7.04 9.50
N GLN A 160 25.89 -6.72 8.89
CA GLN A 160 24.68 -7.50 9.15
C GLN A 160 24.70 -8.80 8.32
N PRO A 161 24.57 -9.98 8.94
CA PRO A 161 24.40 -11.21 8.19
C PRO A 161 23.16 -11.08 7.31
N ARG A 162 23.36 -11.17 5.98
CA ARG A 162 22.25 -11.32 5.03
C ARG A 162 21.54 -12.61 5.39
N ALA A 163 20.39 -12.51 6.05
CA ALA A 163 19.51 -13.65 6.24
C ALA A 163 19.25 -14.27 4.87
N ALA A 164 19.58 -15.55 4.75
CA ALA A 164 19.49 -16.30 3.52
C ALA A 164 18.04 -16.33 3.01
N GLY A 165 17.84 -15.92 1.76
CA GLY A 165 16.94 -16.54 0.77
C GLY A 165 15.54 -17.01 1.18
N GLY A 166 14.82 -16.31 2.06
CA GLY A 166 13.38 -16.48 2.20
C GLY A 166 12.60 -15.71 1.12
N PRO A 167 11.37 -16.11 0.76
CA PRO A 167 10.51 -15.29 -0.09
C PRO A 167 10.35 -13.91 0.56
N ARG A 168 10.57 -12.85 -0.21
CA ARG A 168 10.40 -11.48 0.25
C ARG A 168 8.89 -11.22 0.33
N THR A 169 8.29 -11.33 1.51
CA THR A 169 6.84 -11.11 1.72
C THR A 169 6.53 -9.70 2.26
N GLY A 170 7.55 -8.86 2.46
CA GLY A 170 7.38 -7.50 2.98
C GLY A 170 6.69 -6.56 1.99
N THR A 171 6.23 -5.40 2.49
CA THR A 171 5.47 -4.41 1.73
C THR A 171 6.18 -4.00 0.43
N ALA A 172 7.49 -3.78 0.48
CA ALA A 172 8.27 -3.40 -0.70
C ALA A 172 8.28 -4.50 -1.77
N SER A 173 8.27 -5.78 -1.37
CA SER A 173 8.19 -6.88 -2.34
C SER A 173 6.80 -6.95 -2.95
N PHE A 174 5.75 -6.87 -2.14
CA PHE A 174 4.38 -6.84 -2.63
C PHE A 174 4.16 -5.73 -3.67
N VAL A 175 4.59 -4.49 -3.37
CA VAL A 175 4.46 -3.37 -4.33
C VAL A 175 5.25 -3.63 -5.62
N THR A 176 6.40 -4.30 -5.51
CA THR A 176 7.21 -4.69 -6.68
C THR A 176 6.49 -5.74 -7.54
N ASP A 177 5.89 -6.74 -6.91
CA ASP A 177 5.17 -7.83 -7.58
C ASP A 177 3.87 -7.31 -8.20
N LEU A 178 3.10 -6.51 -7.47
CA LEU A 178 1.92 -5.77 -7.97
C LEU A 178 2.25 -4.94 -9.21
N ARG A 179 3.36 -4.19 -9.17
CA ARG A 179 3.83 -3.38 -10.31
C ARG A 179 4.18 -4.26 -11.51
N ARG A 180 4.82 -5.41 -11.27
CA ARG A 180 5.20 -6.38 -12.31
C ARG A 180 3.97 -6.99 -12.97
N GLU A 181 2.99 -7.44 -12.19
CA GLU A 181 1.73 -7.98 -12.69
C GLU A 181 0.96 -6.94 -13.51
N THR A 182 0.84 -5.71 -12.97
CA THR A 182 0.23 -4.60 -13.70
C THR A 182 0.94 -4.34 -15.02
N THR A 183 2.28 -4.42 -15.05
CA THR A 183 3.07 -4.28 -16.29
C THR A 183 2.70 -5.34 -17.32
N GLY A 184 2.48 -6.59 -16.89
CA GLY A 184 2.02 -7.66 -17.77
C GLY A 184 0.68 -7.32 -18.40
N LEU A 185 -0.31 -6.95 -17.57
CA LEU A 185 -1.66 -6.57 -18.04
C LEU A 185 -1.63 -5.41 -19.04
N LEU A 186 -0.80 -4.39 -18.78
CA LEU A 186 -0.69 -3.24 -19.67
C LEU A 186 0.03 -3.57 -20.97
N ARG A 187 1.06 -4.41 -20.92
CA ARG A 187 1.77 -4.88 -22.11
C ARG A 187 0.82 -5.64 -23.03
N ASP A 188 0.01 -6.53 -22.47
CA ASP A 188 -0.93 -7.34 -23.25
C ASP A 188 -2.00 -6.49 -23.94
N ARG A 189 -2.41 -5.38 -23.31
CA ARG A 189 -3.42 -4.46 -23.87
C ARG A 189 -2.88 -3.39 -24.82
N LEU A 190 -1.72 -2.80 -24.51
CA LEU A 190 -1.20 -1.63 -25.21
C LEU A 190 -0.07 -1.97 -26.19
N GLY A 191 0.58 -3.11 -25.99
CA GLY A 191 1.86 -3.41 -26.61
C GLY A 191 3.04 -2.66 -25.97
N GLU A 192 4.23 -3.18 -26.23
CA GLU A 192 5.49 -2.71 -25.63
C GLU A 192 5.83 -1.25 -25.94
N GLN A 193 5.61 -0.80 -27.17
CA GLN A 193 5.96 0.57 -27.57
C GLN A 193 5.09 1.61 -26.88
N ARG A 194 3.76 1.46 -26.98
CA ARG A 194 2.80 2.40 -26.40
C ARG A 194 2.92 2.46 -24.87
N LEU A 195 3.14 1.31 -24.23
CA LEU A 195 3.39 1.24 -22.79
C LEU A 195 4.63 2.06 -22.38
N ARG A 196 5.73 1.99 -23.16
CA ARG A 196 6.93 2.80 -22.89
C ARG A 196 6.69 4.29 -23.04
N GLU A 197 5.98 4.70 -24.09
CA GLU A 197 5.65 6.11 -24.35
C GLU A 197 4.83 6.72 -23.20
N LEU A 198 3.76 6.03 -22.78
CA LEU A 198 2.89 6.50 -21.70
C LEU A 198 3.61 6.54 -20.34
N ARG A 199 4.47 5.56 -20.06
CA ARG A 199 5.31 5.60 -18.85
C ARG A 199 6.32 6.72 -18.87
N ALA A 200 6.91 7.01 -20.04
CA ALA A 200 7.81 8.14 -20.19
C ALA A 200 7.08 9.45 -19.94
N GLN A 201 5.85 9.60 -20.44
CA GLN A 201 4.99 10.75 -20.13
C GLN A 201 4.77 10.92 -18.62
N GLY A 202 4.37 9.86 -17.91
CA GLY A 202 4.21 9.94 -16.45
C GLY A 202 5.53 10.21 -15.73
N GLY A 203 6.64 9.70 -16.25
CA GLY A 203 7.98 9.91 -15.68
C GLY A 203 8.52 11.35 -15.82
N LEU A 204 7.85 12.20 -16.60
CA LEU A 204 8.20 13.62 -16.72
C LEU A 204 7.44 14.51 -15.73
N MET A 205 6.42 13.98 -15.05
CA MET A 205 5.60 14.73 -14.10
C MET A 205 6.37 15.03 -12.81
N ASN A 206 6.21 16.24 -12.28
CA ASN A 206 6.59 16.54 -10.90
C ASN A 206 5.59 15.90 -9.91
N THR A 207 5.85 16.00 -8.60
CA THR A 207 5.02 15.37 -7.57
C THR A 207 3.57 15.84 -7.61
N ASP A 208 3.33 17.13 -7.79
CA ASP A 208 1.98 17.73 -7.76
C ASP A 208 1.19 17.31 -9.01
N GLU A 209 1.84 17.36 -10.18
CA GLU A 209 1.27 16.89 -11.46
C GLU A 209 0.92 15.41 -11.40
N ALA A 210 1.81 14.58 -10.83
CA ALA A 210 1.56 13.16 -10.67
C ALA A 210 0.36 12.88 -9.75
N VAL A 211 0.29 13.57 -8.61
CA VAL A 211 -0.82 13.42 -7.66
C VAL A 211 -2.15 13.86 -8.27
N ALA A 212 -2.17 15.00 -8.95
CA ALA A 212 -3.36 15.50 -9.64
C ALA A 212 -3.83 14.50 -10.71
N TYR A 213 -2.92 14.02 -11.56
CA TYR A 213 -3.25 13.05 -12.61
C TYR A 213 -3.84 11.76 -12.05
N VAL A 214 -3.26 11.23 -10.96
CA VAL A 214 -3.76 10.01 -10.31
C VAL A 214 -5.18 10.22 -9.78
N LEU A 215 -5.43 11.32 -9.07
CA LEU A 215 -6.75 11.58 -8.47
C LEU A 215 -7.83 11.88 -9.52
N ASP A 216 -7.48 12.58 -10.60
CA ASP A 216 -8.38 12.81 -11.74
C ASP A 216 -8.76 11.49 -12.42
N ALA A 217 -7.79 10.61 -12.66
CA ALA A 217 -8.04 9.30 -13.26
C ALA A 217 -8.93 8.40 -12.37
N VAL A 218 -8.82 8.51 -11.04
CA VAL A 218 -9.75 7.85 -10.11
C VAL A 218 -11.16 8.43 -10.24
N ALA A 219 -11.29 9.76 -10.26
CA ALA A 219 -12.60 10.40 -10.37
C ALA A 219 -13.30 10.04 -11.69
N ASP A 220 -12.56 9.95 -12.79
CA ASP A 220 -13.05 9.49 -14.09
C ASP A 220 -13.53 8.04 -14.03
N TYR A 221 -12.76 7.16 -13.39
CA TYR A 221 -13.12 5.76 -13.20
C TYR A 221 -14.41 5.62 -12.39
N GLN A 222 -14.54 6.35 -11.28
CA GLN A 222 -15.73 6.29 -10.41
C GLN A 222 -16.98 6.81 -11.14
N ARG A 223 -16.86 7.92 -11.88
CA ARG A 223 -17.98 8.46 -12.69
C ARG A 223 -18.44 7.52 -13.80
N ALA A 224 -17.58 6.65 -14.30
CA ALA A 224 -17.93 5.68 -15.34
C ALA A 224 -18.57 4.39 -14.76
N ALA A 225 -18.50 4.20 -13.44
CA ALA A 225 -19.06 3.04 -12.75
C ALA A 225 -20.49 3.26 -12.19
N ASP A 226 -20.91 4.52 -12.08
CA ASP A 226 -22.27 4.96 -11.71
C ASP A 226 -23.23 4.98 -12.92
#